data_AF-A0A2S6CU41-F1
#
_entry.id   AF-A0A2S6CU41-F1
#
_cell.length_a   1.000
_cell.length_b   1.000
_cell.length_c   1.000
_cell.angle_alpha   90.00
_cell.angle_beta   90.00
_cell.angle_gamma   90.00
#
_symmetry.space_group_name_H-M   'P 1'
#
loop_
_entity.id
_entity.type
_entity.pdbx_description
1 polymer ?
#
loop_
_entity_poly.entity_id
_entity_poly.type
_entity_poly.pdbx_seq_one_letter_code
_entity_poly.pdbx_strand_id
1 'polypeptide(L)'
;MSFKSIDDILASIQKSAIWEQDLFPRLLKCWTEVVGAKVGVETRPVSIQRDVLWVATSSAAWAQNLTFQRRTILMKLNHKLSASLVDMRFSTAEWTNLGKMGTQTNVLASEHPSYVPDDRTGKRFIPNAENPQRAFENWAKMMQERSHHLPLCPECQCPTPPGELQRWDLCSLCANKLLR
;
A
#
# COMPACT_ATOMS: atom_id res chain seq x y z
N MET A 1 9.47 16.61 34.50
CA MET A 1 9.17 16.35 33.06
C MET A 1 8.59 17.62 32.48
N SER A 2 9.37 18.36 31.68
CA SER A 2 8.93 19.62 31.05
C SER A 2 8.27 19.30 29.71
N PHE A 3 7.02 19.75 29.52
CA PHE A 3 6.30 19.62 28.26
C PHE A 3 6.79 20.74 27.33
N LYS A 4 7.25 20.38 26.13
CA LYS A 4 7.61 21.36 25.08
C LYS A 4 6.34 22.10 24.64
N SER A 5 6.45 23.41 24.34
CA SER A 5 5.32 24.18 23.84
C SER A 5 4.85 23.60 22.50
N ILE A 6 3.55 23.72 22.20
CA ILE A 6 3.00 23.35 20.89
C ILE A 6 3.75 24.07 19.77
N ASP A 7 4.13 25.33 20.01
CA ASP A 7 4.94 26.11 19.06
C ASP A 7 6.32 25.51 18.81
N ASP A 8 6.96 24.93 19.83
CA ASP A 8 8.26 24.23 19.67
C ASP A 8 8.10 22.96 18.84
N ILE A 9 6.98 22.24 19.03
CA ILE A 9 6.67 21.03 18.27
C ILE A 9 6.41 21.40 16.81
N LEU A 10 5.57 22.41 16.54
CA LEU A 10 5.27 22.89 15.20
C LEU A 10 6.53 23.41 14.49
N ALA A 11 7.36 24.19 15.18
CA ALA A 11 8.63 24.67 14.64
C ALA A 11 9.60 23.51 14.32
N SER A 12 9.61 22.44 15.12
CA SER A 12 10.43 21.26 14.86
C SER A 12 9.98 20.47 13.64
N ILE A 13 8.66 20.32 13.45
CA ILE A 13 8.05 19.65 12.28
C ILE A 13 8.26 20.49 11.02
N GLN A 14 8.14 21.81 11.11
CA GLN A 14 8.34 22.71 9.98
C GLN A 14 9.81 22.71 9.54
N LYS A 15 10.75 22.69 10.48
CA LYS A 15 12.18 22.49 10.16
C LYS A 15 12.41 21.13 9.51
N SER A 16 11.94 20.01 10.06
CA SER A 16 12.17 18.70 9.41
C SER A 16 11.60 18.65 7.98
N ALA A 17 10.43 19.24 7.74
CA ALA A 17 9.79 19.26 6.42
C ALA A 17 10.56 20.10 5.38
N ILE A 18 11.11 21.26 5.78
CA ILE A 18 11.87 22.13 4.86
C ILE A 18 13.24 21.49 4.51
N TRP A 19 13.86 20.78 5.46
CA TRP A 19 15.14 20.12 5.23
C TRP A 19 15.00 18.88 4.34
N GLU A 20 13.92 18.10 4.50
CA GLU A 20 13.63 16.93 3.64
C GLU A 20 13.39 17.35 2.17
N GLN A 21 12.79 18.54 1.93
CA GLN A 21 12.50 19.05 0.59
C GLN A 21 13.77 19.33 -0.25
N ASP A 22 14.83 19.84 0.36
CA ASP A 22 16.10 20.13 -0.35
C ASP A 22 17.09 18.96 -0.33
N LEU A 23 17.06 18.13 0.70
CA LEU A 23 18.01 17.05 0.89
C LEU A 23 17.77 15.89 -0.07
N PHE A 24 16.52 15.49 -0.30
CA PHE A 24 16.21 14.36 -1.16
C PHE A 24 16.59 14.58 -2.64
N PRO A 25 16.31 15.75 -3.26
CA PRO A 25 16.79 16.04 -4.63
C PRO A 25 18.31 16.04 -4.76
N ARG A 26 19.03 16.55 -3.75
CA ARG A 26 20.50 16.50 -3.72
C ARG A 26 21.01 15.07 -3.60
N LEU A 27 20.37 14.26 -2.76
CA LEU A 27 20.67 12.85 -2.60
C LEU A 27 20.52 12.09 -3.92
N LEU A 28 19.44 12.32 -4.66
CA LEU A 28 19.22 11.69 -5.97
C LEU A 28 20.34 12.01 -6.96
N LYS A 29 20.86 13.25 -6.95
CA LYS A 29 21.95 13.68 -7.83
C LYS A 29 23.27 12.99 -7.51
N CYS A 30 23.60 12.79 -6.22
CA CYS A 30 24.87 12.19 -5.82
C CYS A 30 24.80 10.67 -5.57
N TRP A 31 23.62 10.06 -5.61
CA TRP A 31 23.42 8.65 -5.27
C TRP A 31 24.36 7.72 -6.06
N THR A 32 24.31 7.80 -7.39
CA THR A 32 25.12 6.96 -8.28
C THR A 32 26.63 7.17 -8.08
N GLU A 33 27.06 8.37 -7.71
CA GLU A 33 28.46 8.66 -7.36
C GLU A 33 28.88 7.95 -6.07
N VAL A 34 28.01 7.91 -5.06
CA VAL A 34 28.29 7.30 -3.75
C VAL A 34 28.30 5.77 -3.80
N VAL A 35 27.31 5.17 -4.46
CA VAL A 35 27.17 3.70 -4.51
C VAL A 35 27.87 3.06 -5.70
N GLY A 36 28.21 3.83 -6.72
CA GLY A 36 28.84 3.38 -7.96
C GLY A 36 27.83 2.88 -9.01
N ALA A 37 28.25 2.86 -10.27
CA ALA A 37 27.37 2.63 -11.43
C ALA A 37 26.59 1.30 -11.36
N LYS A 38 27.23 0.19 -10.97
CA LYS A 38 26.56 -1.12 -10.87
C LYS A 38 25.42 -1.11 -9.86
N VAL A 39 25.64 -0.51 -8.69
CA VAL A 39 24.62 -0.41 -7.65
C VAL A 39 23.57 0.64 -8.01
N GLY A 40 23.98 1.77 -8.59
CA GLY A 40 23.06 2.85 -8.98
C GLY A 40 22.02 2.44 -10.02
N VAL A 41 22.34 1.50 -10.91
CA VAL A 41 21.37 0.95 -11.87
C VAL A 41 20.33 0.06 -11.17
N GLU A 42 20.76 -0.70 -10.16
CA GLU A 42 19.97 -1.73 -9.47
C GLU A 42 19.26 -1.21 -8.21
N THR A 43 19.45 0.08 -7.89
CA THR A 43 18.92 0.70 -6.67
C THR A 43 18.41 2.10 -6.93
N ARG A 44 17.34 2.48 -6.22
CA ARG A 44 16.73 3.80 -6.34
C ARG A 44 16.29 4.31 -4.98
N PRO A 45 16.78 5.48 -4.52
CA PRO A 45 16.23 6.15 -3.34
C PRO A 45 14.74 6.45 -3.55
N VAL A 46 13.90 6.14 -2.56
CA VAL A 46 12.43 6.28 -2.64
C VAL A 46 11.96 7.44 -1.77
N SER A 47 12.37 7.45 -0.50
CA SER A 47 11.99 8.49 0.45
C SER A 47 12.92 8.48 1.65
N ILE A 48 12.88 9.55 2.43
CA ILE A 48 13.50 9.62 3.74
C ILE A 48 12.36 9.75 4.74
N GLN A 49 12.38 8.92 5.77
CA GLN A 49 11.37 8.97 6.84
C GLN A 49 12.08 8.83 8.17
N ARG A 50 11.93 9.83 9.05
CA ARG A 50 12.55 9.83 10.39
C ARG A 50 14.05 9.56 10.31
N ASP A 51 14.74 10.28 9.42
CA ASP A 51 16.18 10.15 9.15
C ASP A 51 16.63 8.77 8.63
N VAL A 52 15.69 7.92 8.21
CA VAL A 52 15.97 6.62 7.57
C VAL A 52 15.71 6.73 6.08
N LEU A 53 16.73 6.45 5.28
CA LEU A 53 16.63 6.42 3.83
C LEU A 53 16.08 5.07 3.35
N TRP A 54 14.97 5.10 2.64
CA TRP A 54 14.37 3.95 1.98
C TRP A 54 14.84 3.86 0.53
N VAL A 55 15.32 2.68 0.16
CA VAL A 55 15.91 2.41 -1.16
C VAL A 55 15.21 1.19 -1.77
N ALA A 56 14.65 1.38 -2.95
CA ALA A 56 14.14 0.29 -3.78
C ALA A 56 15.32 -0.45 -4.43
N THR A 57 15.22 -1.77 -4.51
CA THR A 57 16.24 -2.63 -5.12
C THR A 57 15.58 -3.60 -6.09
N SER A 58 16.27 -3.94 -7.17
CA SER A 58 15.73 -4.84 -8.21
C SER A 58 15.52 -6.28 -7.76
N SER A 59 16.25 -6.74 -6.74
CA SER A 59 16.15 -8.11 -6.22
C SER A 59 16.49 -8.21 -4.74
N ALA A 60 16.04 -9.28 -4.10
CA ALA A 60 16.34 -9.57 -2.70
C ALA A 60 17.85 -9.81 -2.47
N ALA A 61 18.57 -10.34 -3.46
CA ALA A 61 20.02 -10.50 -3.40
C ALA A 61 20.74 -9.15 -3.31
N TRP A 62 20.28 -8.15 -4.07
CA TRP A 62 20.79 -6.78 -3.98
C TRP A 62 20.46 -6.15 -2.62
N ALA A 63 19.22 -6.28 -2.13
CA ALA A 63 18.84 -5.78 -0.81
C ALA A 63 19.75 -6.35 0.30
N GLN A 64 20.02 -7.65 0.26
CA GLN A 64 20.87 -8.32 1.24
C GLN A 64 22.32 -7.83 1.17
N ASN A 65 22.91 -7.78 -0.03
CA ASN A 65 24.28 -7.32 -0.23
C ASN A 65 24.46 -5.87 0.28
N LEU A 66 23.50 -4.99 -0.04
CA LEU A 66 23.55 -3.59 0.37
C LEU A 66 23.29 -3.40 1.85
N THR A 67 22.50 -4.28 2.48
CA THR A 67 22.34 -4.29 3.94
C THR A 67 23.68 -4.52 4.63
N PHE A 68 24.55 -5.40 4.11
CA PHE A 68 25.90 -5.58 4.65
C PHE A 68 26.80 -4.35 4.43
N GLN A 69 26.65 -3.65 3.31
CA GLN A 69 27.43 -2.44 2.99
C GLN A 69 26.83 -1.15 3.55
N ARG A 70 25.68 -1.22 4.22
CA ARG A 70 24.86 -0.10 4.63
C ARG A 70 25.63 0.96 5.40
N ARG A 71 26.44 0.54 6.38
CA ARG A 71 27.20 1.47 7.23
C ARG A 71 28.19 2.31 6.42
N THR A 72 28.87 1.69 5.47
CA THR A 72 29.84 2.36 4.59
C THR A 72 29.14 3.34 3.65
N ILE A 73 28.01 2.93 3.06
CA ILE A 73 27.22 3.80 2.17
C ILE A 73 26.70 5.00 2.96
N LEU A 74 26.10 4.77 4.13
CA LEU A 74 25.56 5.82 5.00
C LEU A 74 26.64 6.84 5.40
N MET A 75 27.84 6.38 5.78
CA MET A 75 28.97 7.27 6.11
C MET A 75 29.37 8.15 4.92
N LYS A 76 29.55 7.56 3.72
CA LYS A 76 29.90 8.33 2.51
C LYS A 76 28.82 9.35 2.15
N LEU A 77 27.56 8.97 2.30
CA LEU A 77 26.41 9.78 1.94
C LEU A 77 26.23 10.96 2.90
N ASN A 78 26.31 10.71 4.22
CA ASN A 78 26.28 11.77 5.23
C ASN A 78 27.46 12.75 5.08
N HIS A 79 28.66 12.25 4.74
CA HIS A 79 29.81 13.12 4.46
C HIS A 79 29.61 14.01 3.23
N LYS A 80 29.03 13.47 2.15
CA LYS A 80 28.80 14.23 0.90
C LYS A 80 27.67 15.26 1.01
N LEU A 81 26.61 14.92 1.74
CA LEU A 81 25.42 15.77 1.85
C LEU A 81 25.39 16.64 3.11
N SER A 82 26.39 16.52 3.99
CA SER A 82 26.36 17.07 5.35
C SER A 82 25.06 16.75 6.08
N ALA A 83 24.58 15.52 5.87
CA ALA A 83 23.30 15.01 6.36
C ALA A 83 23.48 14.20 7.65
N SER A 84 22.40 14.06 8.41
CA SER A 84 22.36 13.31 9.66
C SER A 84 21.47 12.06 9.56
N LEU A 85 21.56 11.33 8.43
CA LEU A 85 20.78 10.09 8.28
C LEU A 85 21.25 9.06 9.30
N VAL A 86 20.30 8.47 10.00
CA VAL A 86 20.54 7.49 11.08
C VAL A 86 20.67 6.10 10.50
N ASP A 87 19.89 5.78 9.46
CA ASP A 87 19.88 4.43 8.90
C ASP A 87 19.44 4.37 7.42
N MET A 88 19.57 3.18 6.82
CA MET A 88 19.01 2.89 5.50
C MET A 88 18.29 1.54 5.47
N ARG A 89 17.25 1.44 4.64
CA ARG A 89 16.53 0.19 4.38
C ARG A 89 16.38 -0.08 2.90
N PHE A 90 16.58 -1.34 2.54
CA PHE A 90 16.51 -1.84 1.18
C PHE A 90 15.31 -2.76 1.03
N SER A 91 14.48 -2.54 0.03
CA SER A 91 13.29 -3.36 -0.24
C SER A 91 13.08 -3.55 -1.74
N THR A 92 12.49 -4.68 -2.12
CA THR A 92 12.05 -4.93 -3.49
C THR A 92 10.64 -4.41 -3.78
N ALA A 93 9.84 -4.13 -2.74
CA ALA A 93 8.43 -3.75 -2.88
C ALA A 93 8.23 -2.48 -3.73
N GLU A 94 9.11 -1.49 -3.54
CA GLU A 94 9.01 -0.19 -4.20
C GLU A 94 9.71 -0.15 -5.57
N TRP A 95 10.33 -1.25 -6.01
CA TRP A 95 10.99 -1.33 -7.31
C TRP A 95 10.00 -1.29 -8.47
N THR A 96 8.91 -2.04 -8.33
CA THR A 96 7.89 -2.19 -9.38
C THR A 96 6.93 -1.01 -9.43
N ASN A 97 6.66 -0.37 -8.29
CA ASN A 97 5.71 0.76 -8.21
C ASN A 97 6.21 2.02 -8.92
N LEU A 98 7.53 2.28 -8.93
CA LEU A 98 8.09 3.44 -9.62
C LEU A 98 7.91 3.39 -11.15
N GLY A 99 7.79 2.19 -11.73
CA GLY A 99 7.52 2.01 -13.16
C GLY A 99 6.04 2.11 -13.55
N LYS A 100 5.13 2.03 -12.57
CA LYS A 100 3.67 2.11 -12.77
C LYS A 100 3.12 3.53 -12.70
N MET A 101 3.94 4.54 -13.01
CA MET A 101 3.45 5.84 -13.45
C MET A 101 2.99 5.82 -14.92
N GLY A 102 3.16 4.69 -15.62
CA GLY A 102 2.48 4.38 -16.87
C GLY A 102 1.23 3.55 -16.59
N THR A 103 0.07 4.17 -16.80
CA THR A 103 -1.27 3.56 -16.88
C THR A 103 -1.61 2.67 -15.70
N GLN A 104 -2.29 3.24 -14.70
CA GLN A 104 -3.29 2.45 -13.99
C GLN A 104 -4.17 1.83 -15.08
N THR A 105 -3.98 0.55 -15.40
CA THR A 105 -5.04 -0.23 -16.04
C THR A 105 -6.20 -0.05 -15.09
N ASN A 106 -7.14 0.79 -15.50
CA ASN A 106 -8.39 1.00 -14.82
C ASN A 106 -9.14 -0.32 -15.04
N VAL A 107 -8.75 -1.34 -14.27
CA VAL A 107 -9.40 -2.65 -14.27
C VAL A 107 -10.82 -2.30 -13.88
N LEU A 108 -11.72 -2.35 -14.87
CA LEU A 108 -13.12 -2.07 -14.64
C LEU A 108 -13.56 -2.99 -13.51
N ALA A 109 -14.34 -2.49 -12.57
CA ALA A 109 -14.80 -3.32 -11.44
C ALA A 109 -15.47 -4.63 -11.92
N SER A 110 -16.08 -4.60 -13.11
CA SER A 110 -16.65 -5.75 -13.82
C SER A 110 -15.67 -6.85 -14.22
N GLU A 111 -14.37 -6.56 -14.30
CA GLU A 111 -13.31 -7.53 -14.62
C GLU A 111 -12.82 -8.28 -13.37
N HIS A 112 -13.24 -7.90 -12.18
CA HIS A 112 -12.85 -8.60 -10.96
C HIS A 112 -13.60 -9.94 -10.85
N PRO A 113 -12.93 -11.07 -10.54
CA PRO A 113 -13.58 -12.39 -10.50
C PRO A 113 -14.70 -12.50 -9.45
N SER A 114 -14.64 -11.72 -8.37
CA SER A 114 -15.72 -11.63 -7.37
C SER A 114 -16.77 -10.57 -7.71
N TYR A 115 -16.75 -9.97 -8.90
CA TYR A 115 -17.76 -8.99 -9.29
C TYR A 115 -19.10 -9.67 -9.51
N VAL A 116 -20.11 -9.19 -8.79
CA VAL A 116 -21.51 -9.53 -9.03
C VAL A 116 -22.16 -8.29 -9.62
N PRO A 117 -22.67 -8.36 -10.87
CA PRO A 117 -23.44 -7.27 -11.46
C PRO A 117 -24.63 -6.90 -10.56
N ASP A 118 -24.74 -5.64 -10.18
CA ASP A 118 -25.97 -5.12 -9.56
C ASP A 118 -26.92 -4.79 -10.71
N ASP A 119 -27.92 -5.64 -10.96
CA ASP A 119 -28.93 -5.46 -12.03
C ASP A 119 -29.76 -4.16 -11.87
N ARG A 120 -29.52 -3.38 -10.81
CA ARG A 120 -30.18 -2.09 -10.57
C ARG A 120 -29.54 -0.98 -11.41
N THR A 121 -29.97 -0.87 -12.67
CA THR A 121 -29.88 0.36 -13.48
C THR A 121 -30.80 1.48 -12.97
N GLY A 122 -31.63 1.23 -11.94
CA GLY A 122 -32.54 2.21 -11.34
C GLY A 122 -31.98 2.89 -10.08
N LYS A 123 -32.29 4.18 -9.90
CA LYS A 123 -31.97 5.00 -8.71
C LYS A 123 -32.06 4.19 -7.42
N ARG A 124 -30.98 4.21 -6.62
CA ARG A 124 -30.96 3.67 -5.25
C ARG A 124 -32.03 4.38 -4.43
N PHE A 125 -33.21 3.78 -4.33
CA PHE A 125 -34.22 4.22 -3.38
C PHE A 125 -33.72 3.84 -1.99
N ILE A 126 -33.23 4.82 -1.24
CA ILE A 126 -32.95 4.68 0.18
C ILE A 126 -34.26 5.04 0.88
N PRO A 127 -35.05 4.06 1.34
CA PRO A 127 -36.24 4.39 2.13
C PRO A 127 -35.81 5.21 3.34
N ASN A 128 -36.48 6.33 3.60
CA ASN A 128 -36.21 7.14 4.78
C ASN A 128 -36.49 6.28 6.02
N ALA A 129 -35.45 5.96 6.78
CA ALA A 129 -35.58 5.12 7.96
C ALA A 129 -35.75 6.01 9.18
N GLU A 130 -36.94 5.96 9.78
CA GLU A 130 -37.30 6.75 10.97
C GLU A 130 -36.47 6.38 12.20
N ASN A 131 -35.93 5.16 12.24
CA ASN A 131 -35.06 4.69 13.33
C ASN A 131 -33.98 3.70 12.83
N PRO A 132 -32.91 3.47 13.61
CA PRO A 132 -31.81 2.57 13.21
C PRO A 132 -32.22 1.11 12.98
N GLN A 133 -33.18 0.60 13.77
CA GLN A 133 -33.68 -0.78 13.66
C GLN A 133 -34.33 -1.01 12.29
N ARG A 134 -35.19 -0.08 11.87
CA ARG A 134 -35.90 -0.10 10.58
C ARG A 134 -34.93 0.10 9.42
N ALA A 135 -33.87 0.89 9.61
CA ALA A 135 -32.79 1.01 8.62
C ALA A 135 -32.09 -0.34 8.40
N PHE A 136 -31.77 -1.04 9.50
CA PHE A 136 -31.16 -2.36 9.44
C PHE A 136 -32.06 -3.40 8.78
N GLU A 137 -33.34 -3.45 9.13
CA GLU A 137 -34.33 -4.36 8.51
C GLU A 137 -34.47 -4.13 7.01
N ASN A 138 -34.56 -2.86 6.59
CA ASN A 138 -34.64 -2.49 5.17
C ASN A 138 -33.37 -2.92 4.42
N TRP A 139 -32.19 -2.73 5.01
CA TRP A 139 -30.92 -3.19 4.45
C TRP A 139 -30.84 -4.71 4.37
N ALA A 140 -31.25 -5.42 5.43
CA ALA A 140 -31.22 -6.88 5.51
C ALA A 140 -32.09 -7.50 4.41
N LYS A 141 -33.31 -6.99 4.24
CA LYS A 141 -34.21 -7.42 3.15
C LYS A 141 -33.58 -7.17 1.78
N MET A 142 -32.95 -6.01 1.58
CA MET A 142 -32.26 -5.69 0.32
C MET A 142 -31.09 -6.64 0.04
N MET A 143 -30.29 -6.97 1.05
CA MET A 143 -29.17 -7.90 0.90
C MET A 143 -29.64 -9.34 0.63
N GLN A 144 -30.76 -9.74 1.23
CA GLN A 144 -31.38 -11.03 0.96
C GLN A 144 -31.88 -11.12 -0.50
N GLU A 145 -32.63 -10.13 -0.97
CA GLU A 145 -33.06 -10.04 -2.38
C GLU A 145 -31.87 -10.09 -3.36
N ARG A 146 -30.78 -9.38 -3.04
CA ARG A 146 -29.55 -9.36 -3.84
C ARG A 146 -28.83 -10.70 -3.89
N SER A 147 -28.92 -11.51 -2.84
CA SER A 147 -28.18 -12.77 -2.75
C SER A 147 -28.98 -13.98 -3.24
N HIS A 148 -30.30 -13.85 -3.38
CA HIS A 148 -31.18 -14.96 -3.80
C HIS A 148 -30.83 -15.61 -5.15
N HIS A 149 -30.24 -14.87 -6.08
CA HIS A 149 -29.87 -15.38 -7.41
C HIS A 149 -28.47 -15.99 -7.47
N LEU A 150 -27.70 -15.90 -6.39
CA LEU A 150 -26.33 -16.41 -6.35
C LEU A 150 -26.34 -17.91 -6.04
N PRO A 151 -25.41 -18.68 -6.63
CA PRO A 151 -25.24 -20.09 -6.29
C PRO A 151 -24.81 -20.25 -4.83
N LEU A 152 -25.16 -21.38 -4.23
CA LEU A 152 -24.80 -21.68 -2.84
C LEU A 152 -23.45 -22.39 -2.79
N CYS A 153 -22.62 -22.02 -1.81
CA CYS A 153 -21.41 -22.77 -1.52
C CYS A 153 -21.76 -24.16 -0.93
N PRO A 154 -21.09 -25.24 -1.36
CA PRO A 154 -21.44 -26.59 -0.94
C PRO A 154 -21.19 -26.86 0.56
N GLU A 155 -20.31 -26.09 1.21
CA GLU A 155 -19.93 -26.29 2.62
C GLU A 155 -20.83 -25.49 3.60
N CYS A 156 -20.95 -24.17 3.39
CA CYS A 156 -21.72 -23.29 4.28
C CYS A 156 -23.18 -23.08 3.83
N GLN A 157 -23.52 -23.48 2.61
CA GLN A 157 -24.79 -23.14 1.93
C GLN A 157 -25.05 -21.63 1.82
N CYS A 158 -24.00 -20.82 1.92
CA CYS A 158 -24.09 -19.38 1.85
C CYS A 158 -24.07 -18.89 0.39
N PRO A 159 -24.87 -17.86 0.01
CA PRO A 159 -24.87 -17.33 -1.35
C PRO A 159 -23.49 -16.80 -1.73
N THR A 160 -22.94 -17.30 -2.82
CA THR A 160 -21.53 -17.14 -3.18
C THR A 160 -21.40 -16.65 -4.62
N PRO A 161 -20.56 -15.63 -4.89
CA PRO A 161 -20.31 -15.19 -6.26
C PRO A 161 -19.79 -16.36 -7.12
N PRO A 162 -20.25 -16.50 -8.37
CA PRO A 162 -19.86 -17.61 -9.23
C PRO A 162 -18.35 -17.66 -9.47
N GLY A 163 -17.66 -16.52 -9.52
CA GLY A 163 -16.20 -16.51 -9.69
C GLY A 163 -15.42 -16.95 -8.46
N GLU A 164 -16.00 -16.93 -7.26
CA GLU A 164 -15.38 -17.59 -6.09
C GLU A 164 -15.48 -19.11 -6.23
N LEU A 165 -16.65 -19.63 -6.64
CA LEU A 165 -16.83 -21.05 -6.90
C LEU A 165 -15.93 -21.55 -8.04
N GLN A 166 -15.80 -20.81 -9.14
CA GLN A 166 -14.89 -21.18 -10.23
C GLN A 166 -13.42 -21.25 -9.78
N ARG A 167 -13.04 -20.45 -8.78
CA ARG A 167 -11.64 -20.33 -8.35
C ARG A 167 -11.27 -21.27 -7.22
N TRP A 168 -12.20 -21.55 -6.32
CA TRP A 168 -11.95 -22.26 -5.07
C TRP A 168 -12.95 -23.37 -4.78
N ASP A 169 -13.94 -23.62 -5.66
CA ASP A 169 -15.09 -24.52 -5.47
C ASP A 169 -15.94 -24.22 -4.21
N LEU A 170 -15.62 -23.15 -3.49
CA LEU A 170 -16.11 -22.78 -2.19
C LEU A 170 -16.18 -21.26 -2.06
N CYS A 171 -16.96 -20.78 -1.09
CA CYS A 171 -16.93 -19.36 -0.72
C CYS A 171 -15.58 -18.98 -0.10
N SER A 172 -15.23 -17.70 -0.19
CA SER A 172 -14.02 -17.12 0.39
C SER A 172 -13.78 -17.48 1.86
N LEU A 173 -14.85 -17.52 2.67
CA LEU A 173 -14.77 -17.86 4.09
C LEU A 173 -14.42 -19.34 4.32
N CYS A 174 -15.02 -20.26 3.55
CA CYS A 174 -14.72 -21.69 3.63
C CYS A 174 -13.34 -21.99 3.05
N ALA A 175 -12.99 -21.39 1.91
CA ALA A 175 -11.66 -21.52 1.31
C ALA A 175 -10.55 -21.08 2.28
N ASN A 176 -10.73 -19.96 2.99
CA ASN A 176 -9.75 -19.48 3.97
C ASN A 176 -9.62 -20.41 5.20
N LYS A 177 -10.70 -21.10 5.61
CA LYS A 177 -10.62 -22.11 6.67
C LYS A 177 -9.80 -23.33 6.25
N LEU A 178 -9.81 -23.70 4.96
CA LEU A 178 -9.05 -24.84 4.43
C LEU A 178 -7.57 -24.52 4.16
N LEU A 179 -7.26 -23.23 3.91
CA LEU A 179 -5.89 -22.76 3.67
C LEU A 179 -5.09 -22.47 4.95
N ARG A 180 -5.69 -22.70 6.12
CA ARG A 180 -5.04 -22.61 7.44
C ARG A 180 -4.80 -23.99 8.01
#